data_AF-A0A6L7ME46-F1
#
_entry.id   AF-A0A6L7ME46-F1
#
_cell.length_a   1.000
_cell.length_b   1.000
_cell.length_c   1.000
_cell.angle_alpha   90.00
_cell.angle_beta   90.00
_cell.angle_gamma   90.00
#
_symmetry.space_group_name_H-M   'P 1'
#
loop_
_entity.id
_entity.type
_entity.pdbx_description
1 polymer ?
#
loop_
_entity_poly.entity_id
_entity_poly.type
_entity_poly.pdbx_seq_one_letter_code
_entity_poly.pdbx_strand_id
1 'polypeptide(L)' 'LTVSCYSADAQGRACGKCDACRFRKQGFVEAGIDDPTRYN' A
#
# COMPACT_ATOMS: atom_id res chain seq x y z
N LEU A 1 9.07 -2.06 -9.60
CA LEU A 1 8.10 -2.18 -8.49
C LEU A 1 6.86 -1.37 -8.87
N THR A 2 5.74 -2.00 -9.17
CA THR A 2 4.49 -1.29 -9.51
C THR A 2 3.77 -0.90 -8.23
N VAL A 3 3.42 0.37 -8.11
CA VAL A 3 2.70 0.90 -6.94
C VAL A 3 1.22 0.88 -7.26
N SER A 4 0.45 -0.03 -6.65
CA SER A 4 -1.00 -0.12 -6.84
C SER A 4 -1.79 1.06 -6.24
N CYS A 5 -1.11 2.06 -5.66
CA CYS A 5 -1.75 3.20 -5.03
C CYS A 5 -2.16 4.27 -6.05
N TYR A 6 -3.44 4.68 -6.03
CA TYR A 6 -3.98 5.73 -6.90
C TYR A 6 -3.38 7.13 -6.69
N SER A 7 -2.72 7.35 -5.56
CA SER A 7 -2.17 8.65 -5.20
C SER A 7 -0.76 8.50 -4.63
N ALA A 8 0.03 7.61 -5.22
CA ALA A 8 1.43 7.45 -4.85
C ALA A 8 2.17 8.78 -5.00
N ASP A 9 3.09 9.06 -4.09
CA ASP A 9 3.88 10.29 -4.15
C ASP A 9 4.97 10.21 -5.24
N ALA A 10 5.69 11.33 -5.44
CA ALA A 10 6.77 11.42 -6.42
C ALA A 10 7.93 10.42 -6.17
N GLN A 11 8.02 9.84 -4.96
CA GLN A 11 9.02 8.84 -4.58
C GLN A 11 8.47 7.41 -4.69
N GLY A 12 7.23 7.24 -5.18
CA GLY A 12 6.57 5.94 -5.30
C GLY A 12 6.08 5.36 -3.97
N ARG A 13 5.94 6.17 -2.92
CA ARG A 13 5.34 5.76 -1.64
C ARG A 13 3.83 5.79 -1.74
N ALA A 14 3.18 4.78 -1.16
CA ALA A 14 1.73 4.66 -1.17
C ALA A 14 1.09 5.69 -0.23
N CYS A 15 -0.05 6.27 -0.60
CA CYS A 15 -0.71 7.30 0.20
C CYS A 15 -1.30 6.78 1.53
N GLY A 16 -1.60 5.48 1.62
CA GLY A 16 -2.19 4.88 2.83
C GLY A 16 -3.68 5.19 3.05
N LYS A 17 -4.31 6.01 2.20
CA LYS A 17 -5.68 6.53 2.38
C LYS A 17 -6.67 6.08 1.30
N CYS A 18 -6.20 5.60 0.16
CA CYS A 18 -7.07 5.11 -0.92
C CYS A 18 -7.46 3.65 -0.74
N ASP A 19 -8.50 3.21 -1.44
CA ASP A 19 -9.02 1.84 -1.37
C ASP A 19 -7.96 0.81 -1.72
N ALA A 20 -7.09 1.08 -2.71
CA ALA A 20 -6.00 0.18 -3.05
C ALA A 20 -5.00 -0.02 -1.90
N CYS A 21 -4.71 1.04 -1.14
CA CYS A 21 -3.85 0.92 0.06
C CYS A 21 -4.55 0.14 1.16
N ARG A 22 -5.87 0.32 1.32
CA ARG A 22 -6.68 -0.39 2.30
C ARG A 22 -6.74 -1.89 1.99
N PHE A 23 -7.04 -2.25 0.75
CA PHE A 23 -7.07 -3.65 0.32
C PHE A 23 -5.70 -4.31 0.41
N ARG A 24 -4.61 -3.60 0.08
CA ARG A 24 -3.25 -4.11 0.33
C ARG A 24 -3.04 -4.46 1.79
N LYS A 25 -3.26 -3.49 2.70
CA LYS A 25 -3.08 -3.71 4.15
C LYS A 25 -3.90 -4.90 4.63
N GLN A 26 -5.15 -4.97 4.21
CA GLN A 26 -6.03 -6.08 4.58
C GLN A 26 -5.51 -7.41 4.06
N GLY A 27 -5.06 -7.50 2.81
CA GLY A 27 -4.47 -8.72 2.26
C GLY A 27 -3.20 -9.17 3.00
N PHE A 28 -2.35 -8.25 3.43
CA PHE A 28 -1.18 -8.59 4.26
C PHE A 28 -1.57 -9.09 5.65
N VAL A 29 -2.55 -8.43 6.28
CA VAL A 29 -3.10 -8.86 7.59
C VAL A 29 -3.75 -10.24 7.49
N GLU A 30 -4.55 -10.50 6.45
CA GLU A 30 -5.19 -11.80 6.22
C GLU A 30 -4.16 -12.90 5.92
N ALA A 31 -3.08 -12.57 5.20
CA ALA A 31 -1.97 -13.49 4.97
C ALA A 31 -1.09 -13.73 6.20
N GLY A 32 -1.20 -12.89 7.24
CA GLY A 32 -0.34 -12.92 8.41
C GLY A 32 1.11 -12.54 8.10
N ILE A 33 1.34 -11.70 7.08
CA ILE A 33 2.66 -11.28 6.61
C ILE A 33 2.81 -9.78 6.86
N ASP A 34 4.01 -9.35 7.26
CA ASP A 34 4.32 -7.93 7.39
C ASP A 34 4.27 -7.22 6.02
N ASP A 35 3.60 -6.07 5.99
CA ASP A 35 3.46 -5.27 4.77
C ASP A 35 4.74 -4.46 4.50
N PRO A 36 5.50 -4.74 3.41
CA PRO A 36 6.70 -3.98 3.07
C PRO A 36 6.39 -2.65 2.37
N THR A 37 5.11 -2.27 2.20
CA THR A 37 4.73 -1.01 1.54
C THR A 37 5.31 0.18 2.30
N ARG A 38 6.04 1.02 1.59
CA ARG A 38 6.42 2.34 2.11
C ARG A 38 5.25 3.30 1.91
N TYR A 39 4.71 3.80 3.02
CA TYR A 39 3.66 4.81 3.03
C TYR A 39 4.24 6.22 3.20
N ASN A 40 3.49 7.23 2.78
CA ASN A 40 3.78 8.66 2.99
C ASN A 40 2.64 9.35 3.73
#